data_AF-A0A9D0XV63-F1
#
_entry.id   AF-A0A9D0XV63-F1
#
_cell.length_a   1.000
_cell.length_b   1.000
_cell.length_c   1.000
_cell.angle_alpha   90.00
_cell.angle_beta   90.00
_cell.angle_gamma   90.00
#
_symmetry.space_group_name_H-M   'P 1'
#
loop_
_entity.id
_entity.type
_entity.pdbx_description
1 polymer ?
#
loop_
_entity_poly.entity_id
_entity_poly.type
_entity_poly.pdbx_seq_one_letter_code
_entity_poly.pdbx_strand_id
1 'polypeptide(L)'
;MTKMQDSETQQAWLNRTLFQCKRGNLETELLLVAYAPKLLTASKQQQTLFLKLLNESDQDLFYWLLPNSLAQRPSCSWIPEEYQTLIMDIRDNYLISTR
;
A
#
# COMPACT_ATOMS: atom_id res chain seq x y z
N MET A 1 7.56 -31.16 4.85
CA MET A 1 7.68 -29.96 3.98
C MET A 1 7.29 -28.75 4.81
N THR A 2 8.16 -28.27 5.71
CA THR A 2 7.61 -27.94 7.06
C THR A 2 7.85 -26.52 7.60
N LYS A 3 8.79 -25.71 7.11
CA LYS A 3 8.90 -24.26 7.45
C LYS A 3 9.64 -23.45 6.38
N MET A 4 10.73 -24.00 5.84
CA MET A 4 11.55 -23.34 4.81
C MET A 4 10.78 -23.04 3.52
N GLN A 5 9.94 -23.98 3.08
CA GLN A 5 9.15 -23.83 1.85
C GLN A 5 8.02 -22.79 1.99
N ASP A 6 7.49 -22.60 3.20
CA ASP A 6 6.49 -21.57 3.51
C ASP A 6 7.14 -20.18 3.52
N SER A 7 8.31 -20.04 4.16
CA SER A 7 9.07 -18.78 4.14
C SER A 7 9.54 -18.38 2.75
N GLU A 8 9.95 -19.34 1.92
CA GLU A 8 10.35 -19.08 0.52
C GLU A 8 9.15 -18.62 -0.31
N THR A 9 7.98 -19.22 -0.10
CA THR A 9 6.73 -18.81 -0.76
C THR A 9 6.29 -17.41 -0.34
N GLN A 10 6.42 -17.08 0.95
CA GLN A 10 6.14 -15.73 1.48
C GLN A 10 7.09 -14.68 0.89
N GLN A 11 8.39 -14.99 0.80
CA GLN A 11 9.37 -14.08 0.22
C GLN A 11 9.11 -13.84 -1.27
N ALA A 12 8.78 -14.90 -2.02
CA ALA A 12 8.44 -14.77 -3.44
C ALA A 12 7.18 -13.91 -3.64
N TRP A 13 6.16 -14.09 -2.79
CA TRP A 13 4.97 -13.26 -2.78
C TRP A 13 5.30 -11.80 -2.48
N LEU A 14 6.11 -11.52 -1.45
CA LEU A 14 6.52 -10.16 -1.11
C LEU A 14 7.29 -9.49 -2.26
N ASN A 15 8.24 -10.20 -2.88
CA ASN A 15 9.00 -9.67 -4.01
C ASN A 15 8.09 -9.28 -5.19
N ARG A 16 7.08 -10.11 -5.48
CA ARG A 16 6.07 -9.80 -6.51
C ARG A 16 5.24 -8.57 -6.12
N THR A 17 4.80 -8.49 -4.87
CA THR A 17 4.04 -7.35 -4.36
C THR A 17 4.86 -6.06 -4.43
N LEU A 18 6.12 -6.08 -4.00
CA LEU A 18 7.04 -4.94 -4.09
C LEU A 18 7.26 -4.49 -5.53
N PHE A 19 7.38 -5.42 -6.48
CA PHE A 19 7.44 -5.07 -7.89
C PHE A 19 6.18 -4.36 -8.37
N GLN A 20 5.00 -4.78 -7.90
CA GLN A 20 3.73 -4.13 -8.19
C GLN A 20 3.54 -2.79 -7.48
N CYS A 21 4.33 -2.47 -6.44
CA CYS A 21 4.31 -1.17 -5.78
C CYS A 21 5.03 -0.07 -6.57
N LYS A 22 5.75 -0.39 -7.64
CA LYS A 22 6.47 0.61 -8.46
C LYS A 22 5.51 1.59 -9.11
N ARG A 23 5.80 2.89 -9.06
CA ARG A 23 4.93 3.96 -9.56
C ARG A 23 5.70 5.01 -10.36
N GLY A 24 4.99 5.82 -11.13
CA GLY A 24 5.58 6.97 -11.83
C GLY A 24 5.98 8.13 -10.91
N ASN A 25 5.51 8.14 -9.66
CA ASN A 25 5.86 9.13 -8.65
C ASN A 25 6.43 8.46 -7.38
N LEU A 26 7.47 9.10 -6.82
CA LEU A 26 8.26 8.52 -5.73
C LEU A 26 7.51 8.53 -4.40
N GLU A 27 6.70 9.56 -4.15
CA GLU A 27 5.97 9.75 -2.91
C GLU A 27 4.99 8.61 -2.64
N THR A 28 4.23 8.20 -3.65
CA THR A 28 3.30 7.07 -3.56
C THR A 28 4.06 5.74 -3.46
N GLU A 29 5.12 5.58 -4.25
CA GLU A 29 5.93 4.35 -4.24
C GLU A 29 6.51 4.08 -2.85
N LEU A 30 7.10 5.09 -2.20
CA LEU A 30 7.69 4.95 -0.88
C LEU A 30 6.68 4.47 0.17
N LEU A 31 5.46 5.02 0.15
CA LEU A 31 4.39 4.63 1.07
C LEU A 31 3.98 3.15 0.87
N LEU A 32 3.79 2.74 -0.38
CA LEU A 32 3.38 1.38 -0.74
C LEU A 32 4.47 0.35 -0.43
N VAL A 33 5.72 0.65 -0.79
CA VAL A 33 6.88 -0.20 -0.54
C VAL A 33 7.12 -0.37 0.97
N ALA A 34 7.02 0.71 1.74
CA ALA A 34 7.19 0.65 3.19
C ALA A 34 6.09 -0.17 3.89
N TYR A 35 4.89 -0.24 3.32
CA TYR A 35 3.77 -0.99 3.89
C TYR A 35 3.77 -2.47 3.52
N ALA A 36 4.23 -2.83 2.32
CA ALA A 36 4.16 -4.20 1.80
C ALA A 36 4.69 -5.30 2.75
N PRO A 37 5.78 -5.12 3.53
CA PRO A 37 6.24 -6.13 4.50
C PRO A 37 5.22 -6.47 5.59
N LYS A 38 4.39 -5.52 6.05
CA LYS A 38 3.35 -5.77 7.06
C LYS A 38 2.29 -6.74 6.58
N LEU A 39 2.12 -6.89 5.27
CA LEU A 39 1.13 -7.79 4.69
C LEU A 39 1.49 -9.26 4.87
N LEU A 40 2.75 -9.60 5.15
CA LEU A 40 3.16 -10.98 5.42
C LEU A 40 2.45 -11.58 6.64
N THR A 41 2.13 -10.73 7.63
CA THR A 41 1.40 -11.12 8.85
C THR A 41 -0.07 -10.70 8.81
N ALA A 42 -0.53 -10.05 7.74
CA ALA A 42 -1.90 -9.59 7.60
C ALA A 42 -2.86 -10.70 7.16
N SER A 43 -4.17 -10.44 7.30
CA SER A 43 -5.21 -11.35 6.83
C SER A 43 -5.19 -11.47 5.30
N LYS A 44 -5.74 -12.57 4.77
CA LYS A 44 -5.90 -12.76 3.33
C LYS A 44 -6.80 -11.68 2.72
N GLN A 45 -7.84 -11.22 3.41
CA GLN A 45 -8.68 -10.12 2.92
C GLN A 45 -7.86 -8.83 2.76
N GLN A 46 -7.00 -8.50 3.71
CA GLN A 46 -6.17 -7.30 3.66
C GLN A 46 -5.10 -7.39 2.56
N GLN A 47 -4.50 -8.57 2.36
CA GLN A 47 -3.61 -8.83 1.22
C GLN A 47 -4.34 -8.61 -0.12
N THR A 48 -5.54 -9.17 -0.27
CA THR A 48 -6.35 -9.01 -1.49
C THR A 48 -6.76 -7.56 -1.71
N LEU A 49 -7.17 -6.84 -0.66
CA LEU A 49 -7.56 -5.44 -0.74
C LEU A 49 -6.37 -4.56 -1.15
N PHE A 50 -5.17 -4.82 -0.61
CA PHE A 50 -3.97 -4.11 -1.02
C PHE A 50 -3.61 -4.38 -2.48
N LEU A 51 -3.66 -5.64 -2.93
CA LEU A 51 -3.42 -5.95 -4.33
C LEU A 51 -4.48 -5.32 -5.25
N LYS A 52 -5.74 -5.20 -4.79
CA LYS A 52 -6.79 -4.46 -5.50
C LYS A 52 -6.42 -2.98 -5.63
N LEU A 53 -6.04 -2.34 -4.52
CA LEU A 53 -5.56 -0.95 -4.48
C LEU A 53 -4.39 -0.72 -5.45
N LEU A 54 -3.48 -1.69 -5.63
CA LEU A 54 -2.36 -1.54 -6.56
C LEU A 54 -2.78 -1.45 -8.04
N ASN A 55 -4.03 -1.77 -8.40
CA ASN A 55 -4.55 -1.62 -9.77
C ASN A 55 -5.17 -0.24 -10.03
N GLU A 56 -5.29 0.60 -9.00
CA GLU A 56 -5.81 1.95 -9.12
C GLU A 56 -4.79 2.88 -9.80
N SER A 57 -5.28 3.99 -10.37
CA SER A 57 -4.41 4.90 -11.12
C SER A 57 -3.38 5.59 -10.23
N ASP A 58 -2.21 5.91 -10.79
CA ASP A 58 -1.17 6.67 -10.08
C ASP A 58 -1.71 8.01 -9.55
N GLN A 59 -2.64 8.63 -10.28
CA GLN A 59 -3.28 9.88 -9.90
C GLN A 59 -4.18 9.69 -8.66
N ASP A 60 -5.02 8.66 -8.67
CA ASP A 60 -5.90 8.35 -7.54
C ASP A 60 -5.11 7.97 -6.30
N LEU A 61 -4.10 7.09 -6.47
CA LEU A 61 -3.21 6.69 -5.39
C LEU A 61 -2.46 7.88 -4.80
N PHE A 62 -1.94 8.78 -5.64
CA PHE A 62 -1.27 10.00 -5.20
C PHE A 62 -2.20 10.85 -4.34
N TYR A 63 -3.41 11.15 -4.83
CA TYR A 63 -4.37 11.93 -4.06
C TYR A 63 -4.74 11.22 -2.78
N TRP A 64 -5.09 9.94 -2.83
CA TRP A 64 -5.62 9.19 -1.70
C TRP A 64 -4.58 8.94 -0.61
N LEU A 65 -3.33 8.64 -0.96
CA LEU A 65 -2.29 8.31 0.01
C LEU A 65 -1.63 9.56 0.60
N LEU A 66 -1.50 10.65 -0.14
CA LEU A 66 -0.87 11.86 0.39
C LEU A 66 -1.82 12.72 1.22
N PRO A 67 -1.30 13.41 2.26
CA PRO A 67 -2.06 14.41 3.02
C PRO A 67 -2.60 15.52 2.12
N ASN A 68 -3.77 16.07 2.48
CA ASN A 68 -4.41 17.15 1.73
C ASN A 68 -3.52 18.39 1.57
N SER A 69 -2.62 18.64 2.52
CA SER A 69 -1.64 19.75 2.48
C SER A 69 -0.61 19.61 1.36
N LEU A 70 -0.31 18.38 0.92
CA LEU A 70 0.67 18.10 -0.14
C LEU A 70 0.00 17.89 -1.49
N ALA A 71 -1.15 17.21 -1.49
CA ALA A 71 -1.78 16.77 -2.73
C ALA A 71 -2.66 17.83 -3.41
N GLN A 72 -2.90 19.00 -2.78
CA GLN A 72 -3.79 20.07 -3.30
C GLN A 72 -5.08 19.50 -3.95
N ARG A 73 -5.72 18.59 -3.22
CA ARG A 73 -6.79 17.74 -3.75
C ARG A 73 -7.89 18.57 -4.41
N PRO A 74 -8.31 18.24 -5.64
CA PRO A 74 -9.56 18.77 -6.17
C PRO A 74 -10.72 18.31 -5.27
N SER A 75 -11.76 19.13 -5.16
CA SER A 75 -12.93 18.91 -4.28
C SER A 75 -13.64 17.55 -4.49
N CYS A 76 -13.38 16.85 -5.60
CA CYS A 76 -14.00 15.57 -5.98
C CYS A 76 -13.14 14.32 -5.65
N SER A 77 -12.01 14.45 -4.97
CA SER A 77 -11.11 13.31 -4.67
C SER A 77 -11.52 12.56 -3.39
N TRP A 78 -12.69 11.90 -3.47
CA TRP A 78 -13.19 11.00 -2.43
C TRP A 78 -12.40 9.68 -2.44
N ILE A 79 -12.01 9.17 -1.25
CA ILE A 79 -11.39 7.84 -1.10
C ILE A 79 -12.50 6.78 -1.01
N PRO A 80 -12.59 5.81 -1.95
CA PRO A 80 -13.60 4.75 -1.88
C PRO A 80 -13.64 4.10 -0.51
N GLU A 81 -14.85 3.86 0.02
CA GLU A 81 -15.06 3.41 1.41
C GLU A 81 -14.24 2.16 1.77
N GLU A 82 -14.19 1.21 0.83
CA GLU A 82 -13.41 -0.03 0.96
C GLU A 82 -11.90 0.19 1.18
N TYR A 83 -11.34 1.31 0.74
CA TYR A 83 -9.93 1.64 0.90
C TYR A 83 -9.63 2.53 2.10
N GLN A 84 -10.63 3.11 2.75
CA GLN A 84 -10.40 4.15 3.77
C GLN A 84 -9.50 3.66 4.90
N THR A 85 -9.85 2.52 5.52
CA THR A 85 -9.05 1.93 6.60
C THR A 85 -7.65 1.55 6.13
N LEU A 86 -7.52 0.92 4.96
CA LEU A 86 -6.23 0.52 4.41
C LEU A 86 -5.32 1.73 4.14
N ILE A 87 -5.89 2.82 3.62
CA ILE A 87 -5.15 4.05 3.32
C ILE A 87 -4.71 4.75 4.60
N MET A 88 -5.54 4.75 5.64
CA MET A 88 -5.13 5.22 6.97
C MET A 88 -3.96 4.37 7.50
N ASP A 89 -4.05 3.05 7.43
CA ASP A 89 -2.98 2.15 7.89
C ASP A 89 -1.65 2.37 7.14
N ILE A 90 -1.71 2.58 5.82
CA ILE A 90 -0.52 2.87 5.00
C ILE A 90 0.11 4.20 5.42
N ARG A 91 -0.71 5.23 5.65
CA ARG A 91 -0.23 6.55 6.09
C ARG A 91 0.41 6.45 7.47
N ASP A 92 -0.25 5.81 8.42
CA ASP A 92 0.23 5.68 9.79
C ASP A 92 1.55 4.90 9.85
N ASN A 93 1.72 3.91 8.95
CA ASN A 93 2.93 3.12 8.85
C ASN A 93 4.20 3.94 8.52
N TYR A 94 4.08 5.02 7.77
CA TYR A 94 5.25 5.74 7.24
C TYR A 94 5.31 7.20 7.69
N LEU A 95 4.17 7.90 7.66
CA LEU A 95 4.09 9.34 7.92
C LEU A 95 4.01 9.69 9.40
N ILE A 96 3.50 8.78 10.24
CA ILE A 96 3.43 9.00 11.70
C ILE A 96 4.62 8.36 12.41
N SER A 97 5.18 7.27 11.85
CA SER A 97 6.30 6.54 12.45
C SER A 97 7.66 7.22 12.34
N THR A 98 7.77 8.41 11.73
CA THR A 98 9.02 9.17 11.52
C THR A 98 9.27 10.27 12.58
N ARG A 99 8.72 10.16 13.79
CA ARG A 99 9.05 11.02 14.94
C ARG A 99 9.95 10.34 15.96
#